data_AF-A0ABD5ZWD1-F1
#
_entry.id   AF-A0ABD5ZWD1-F1
#
_cell.length_a   1.000
_cell.length_b   1.000
_cell.length_c   1.000
_cell.angle_alpha   90.00
_cell.angle_beta   90.00
_cell.angle_gamma   90.00
#
_symmetry.space_group_name_H-M   'P 1'
#
loop_
_entity.id
_entity.type
_entity.pdbx_description
1 polymer ?
#
loop_
_entity_poly.entity_id
_entity_poly.type
_entity_poly.pdbx_seq_one_letter_code
_entity_poly.pdbx_strand_id
1 'polypeptide(L)'
;MRLRSSLHENAETSTDGTDTDYYVLGGGHLGTEVARRLGAAGHAVSIVGIDADVDDVPSLEGDPSVVDVLSDAGVTETSTVVVATPDDGRNLLVAQLVRTRFDVADVFVVVHTPDRSDLVADAGHEPICATAVLADGVVADVRSRLREVDTA
;
A
#
# COMPACT_ATOMS: atom_id res chain seq x y z
N MET A 1 -4.04 56.63 6.65
CA MET A 1 -4.19 55.96 5.35
C MET A 1 -4.24 54.47 5.62
N ARG A 2 -5.35 53.79 5.27
CA ARG A 2 -5.55 52.33 5.36
C ARG A 2 -4.52 51.62 4.46
N LEU A 3 -4.03 50.42 4.75
CA LEU A 3 -4.71 49.16 4.43
C LEU A 3 -4.12 47.96 5.20
N ARG A 4 -5.04 47.04 5.55
CA ARG A 4 -4.84 45.68 6.05
C ARG A 4 -4.33 44.76 4.94
N SER A 5 -3.56 43.74 5.30
CA SER A 5 -3.53 42.43 4.63
C SER A 5 -2.82 41.45 5.58
N SER A 6 -3.54 40.72 6.44
CA SER A 6 -4.13 39.42 6.13
C SER A 6 -3.08 38.36 5.78
N LEU A 7 -2.28 37.95 6.77
CA LEU A 7 -1.74 36.60 6.78
C LEU A 7 -2.76 35.73 7.50
N HIS A 8 -3.25 34.74 6.78
CA HIS A 8 -4.26 33.82 7.21
C HIS A 8 -3.77 33.05 8.43
N GLU A 9 -4.46 33.23 9.55
CA GLU A 9 -4.65 32.16 10.52
C GLU A 9 -5.42 31.04 9.81
N ASN A 10 -4.81 29.86 9.68
CA ASN A 10 -5.43 28.57 9.40
C ASN A 10 -4.30 27.53 9.50
N ALA A 11 -4.41 26.41 10.18
CA ALA A 11 -5.36 25.92 11.15
C ALA A 11 -4.55 24.84 11.88
N GLU A 12 -4.44 24.92 13.20
CA GLU A 12 -3.90 23.83 14.00
C GLU A 12 -4.90 22.68 13.89
N THR A 13 -4.72 21.84 12.88
CA THR A 13 -5.40 20.55 12.77
C THR A 13 -4.67 19.64 13.74
N SER A 14 -5.19 19.66 14.95
CA SER A 14 -4.99 18.63 15.95
C SER A 14 -5.57 17.33 15.39
N THR A 15 -4.72 16.52 14.75
CA THR A 15 -5.02 15.12 14.47
C THR A 15 -4.30 14.31 15.54
N ASP A 16 -5.05 13.94 16.57
CA ASP A 16 -4.68 12.82 17.43
C ASP A 16 -4.84 11.54 16.59
N GLY A 17 -3.75 11.15 15.95
CA GLY A 17 -3.64 9.96 15.13
C GLY A 17 -2.15 9.75 14.90
N THR A 18 -1.62 8.61 15.32
CA THR A 18 -0.20 8.25 15.13
C THR A 18 0.24 8.60 13.71
N ASP A 19 1.22 9.51 13.59
CA ASP A 19 1.95 9.81 12.35
C ASP A 19 2.67 8.52 11.91
N THR A 20 1.94 7.61 11.28
CA THR A 20 2.45 6.38 10.72
C THR A 20 2.55 6.56 9.22
N ASP A 21 3.78 6.55 8.72
CA ASP A 21 4.07 6.57 7.28
C ASP A 21 3.76 5.21 6.66
N TYR A 22 3.10 5.24 5.49
CA TYR A 22 2.75 4.06 4.72
C TYR A 22 3.73 3.89 3.57
N TYR A 23 4.23 2.67 3.39
CA TYR A 23 5.10 2.31 2.28
C TYR A 23 4.47 1.23 1.42
N VAL A 24 4.35 1.50 0.13
CA VAL A 24 3.92 0.50 -0.85
C VAL A 24 5.12 0.02 -1.66
N LEU A 25 5.54 -1.22 -1.43
CA LEU A 25 6.70 -1.83 -2.07
C LEU A 25 6.23 -2.55 -3.35
N GLY A 26 6.33 -1.85 -4.48
CA GLY A 26 5.91 -2.30 -5.80
C GLY A 26 5.11 -1.23 -6.56
N GLY A 27 5.75 -0.53 -7.50
CA GLY A 27 5.15 0.53 -8.33
C GLY A 27 4.27 0.06 -9.50
N GLY A 28 3.76 -1.18 -9.45
CA GLY A 28 2.83 -1.68 -10.47
C GLY A 28 1.42 -1.11 -10.33
N HIS A 29 0.51 -1.45 -11.25
CA HIS A 29 -0.87 -0.94 -11.24
C HIS A 29 -1.58 -1.08 -9.88
N LEU A 30 -1.45 -2.24 -9.23
CA LEU A 30 -2.07 -2.47 -7.93
C LEU A 30 -1.46 -1.59 -6.84
N GLY A 31 -0.14 -1.57 -6.72
CA GLY A 31 0.54 -0.78 -5.69
C GLY A 31 0.28 0.73 -5.84
N THR A 32 0.30 1.24 -7.07
CA THR A 32 -0.03 2.63 -7.37
C THR A 32 -1.48 2.97 -6.99
N GLU A 33 -2.43 2.09 -7.29
CA GLU A 33 -3.84 2.30 -6.92
C GLU A 33 -4.04 2.23 -5.39
N VAL A 34 -3.37 1.31 -4.71
CA VAL A 34 -3.37 1.24 -3.24
C VAL A 34 -2.83 2.53 -2.64
N ALA A 35 -1.68 3.01 -3.13
CA ALA A 35 -1.06 4.22 -2.62
C ALA A 35 -1.94 5.46 -2.83
N ARG A 36 -2.56 5.60 -4.01
CA ARG A 36 -3.51 6.68 -4.30
C ARG A 36 -4.70 6.67 -3.36
N ARG A 37 -5.28 5.50 -3.07
CA ARG A 37 -6.45 5.38 -2.18
C ARG A 37 -6.10 5.68 -0.73
N LEU A 38 -4.95 5.22 -0.26
CA LEU A 38 -4.45 5.54 1.07
C LEU A 38 -4.17 7.05 1.21
N GLY A 39 -3.53 7.66 0.20
CA GLY A 39 -3.32 9.11 0.16
C GLY A 39 -4.62 9.89 0.14
N ALA A 40 -5.61 9.47 -0.64
CA ALA A 40 -6.95 10.06 -0.67
C ALA A 40 -7.70 9.93 0.66
N ALA A 41 -7.38 8.91 1.46
CA ALA A 41 -7.89 8.74 2.82
C ALA A 41 -7.16 9.59 3.89
N GLY A 42 -6.14 10.36 3.48
CA GLY A 42 -5.40 11.28 4.36
C GLY A 42 -4.13 10.70 4.97
N HIS A 43 -3.67 9.53 4.50
CA HIS A 43 -2.42 8.94 4.97
C HIS A 43 -1.20 9.49 4.22
N ALA A 44 -0.07 9.62 4.91
CA ALA A 44 1.22 9.87 4.26
C ALA A 44 1.72 8.56 3.63
N VAL A 45 1.88 8.53 2.30
CA VAL A 45 2.22 7.31 1.56
C VAL A 45 3.36 7.56 0.60
N SER A 46 4.31 6.63 0.56
CA SER A 46 5.39 6.59 -0.44
C SER A 46 5.43 5.23 -1.15
N ILE A 47 5.73 5.24 -2.45
CA ILE A 47 5.96 4.02 -3.25
C ILE A 47 7.47 3.76 -3.35
N VAL A 48 7.88 2.49 -3.27
CA VAL A 48 9.25 2.06 -3.61
C VAL A 48 9.20 0.99 -4.69
N GLY A 49 9.91 1.16 -5.81
CA GLY A 49 9.90 0.16 -6.89
C GLY A 49 10.85 0.47 -8.05
N ILE A 50 11.12 -0.55 -8.87
CA ILE A 50 12.11 -0.47 -9.97
C ILE A 50 11.69 0.51 -11.08
N ASP A 51 10.38 0.69 -11.30
CA ASP A 51 9.82 1.59 -12.31
C ASP A 51 8.78 2.53 -11.67
N ALA A 52 9.09 3.02 -10.46
CA ALA A 52 8.19 3.89 -9.71
C ALA A 52 8.24 5.33 -10.27
N ASP A 53 7.78 5.53 -11.50
CA ASP A 53 7.53 6.86 -12.08
C ASP A 53 6.02 7.12 -12.03
N VAL A 54 5.58 7.71 -10.92
CA VAL A 54 4.16 8.01 -10.67
C VAL A 54 4.04 9.49 -10.32
N ASP A 55 3.60 10.31 -11.28
CA ASP A 55 3.55 11.77 -11.17
C ASP A 55 2.79 12.31 -9.93
N ASP A 56 1.82 11.55 -9.41
CA ASP A 56 0.89 12.01 -8.37
C ASP A 56 1.13 11.40 -6.97
N VAL A 57 2.14 10.56 -6.80
CA VAL A 57 2.42 9.89 -5.51
C VAL A 57 3.92 9.95 -5.22
N PRO A 58 4.35 10.36 -4.00
CA PRO A 58 5.75 10.29 -3.61
C PRO A 58 6.33 8.91 -3.89
N SER A 59 7.45 8.85 -4.60
CA SER A 59 8.04 7.60 -5.05
C SER A 59 9.57 7.64 -4.98
N LEU A 60 10.15 6.48 -4.67
CA LEU A 60 11.58 6.22 -4.73
C LEU A 60 11.83 5.07 -5.71
N GLU A 61 12.66 5.34 -6.72
CA GLU A 61 13.11 4.31 -7.65
C GLU A 61 14.15 3.39 -6.98
N GLY A 62 13.89 2.09 -6.98
CA GLY A 62 14.80 1.10 -6.43
C GLY A 62 14.18 -0.29 -6.21
N ASP A 63 15.02 -1.30 -6.03
CA ASP A 63 14.55 -2.66 -5.72
C ASP A 63 14.24 -2.79 -4.21
N PRO A 64 12.97 -3.03 -3.82
CA PRO A 64 12.60 -3.17 -2.40
C PRO A 64 13.18 -4.42 -1.72
N SER A 65 13.87 -5.31 -2.45
CA SER A 65 14.66 -6.40 -1.85
C SER A 65 16.06 -5.96 -1.39
N VAL A 66 16.47 -4.74 -1.70
CA VAL A 66 17.74 -4.14 -1.28
C VAL A 66 17.51 -3.31 -0.02
N VAL A 67 18.22 -3.65 1.06
CA VAL A 67 18.07 -2.98 2.38
C VAL A 67 18.33 -1.49 2.28
N ASP A 68 19.41 -1.08 1.60
CA ASP A 68 19.78 0.33 1.49
C ASP A 68 18.68 1.17 0.81
N VAL A 69 17.96 0.59 -0.17
CA VAL A 69 16.82 1.26 -0.82
C VAL A 69 15.70 1.53 0.17
N LEU A 70 15.38 0.57 1.05
CA LEU A 70 14.34 0.75 2.08
C LEU A 70 14.78 1.72 3.18
N SER A 71 16.07 1.73 3.52
CA SER A 71 16.65 2.71 4.44
C SER A 71 16.58 4.13 3.87
N ASP A 72 16.93 4.31 2.58
CA ASP A 72 16.86 5.59 1.89
C ASP A 72 15.40 6.07 1.73
N ALA A 73 14.45 5.14 1.60
CA ALA A 73 13.01 5.46 1.63
C ALA A 73 12.53 5.94 3.02
N GLY A 74 13.28 5.69 4.08
CA GLY A 74 12.92 6.05 5.45
C GLY A 74 12.04 5.03 6.16
N VAL A 75 12.03 3.75 5.73
CA VAL A 75 11.29 2.70 6.44
C VAL A 75 11.84 2.55 7.86
N THR A 76 10.94 2.55 8.85
CA THR A 76 11.25 2.43 10.28
C THR A 76 10.28 1.46 10.97
N GLU A 77 10.56 1.07 12.21
CA GLU A 77 9.72 0.20 13.03
C GLU A 77 8.26 0.69 13.21
N THR A 78 8.00 1.99 13.07
CA THR A 78 6.67 2.61 13.17
C THR A 78 5.91 2.69 11.85
N SER A 79 6.50 2.19 10.76
CA SER A 79 5.90 2.23 9.42
C SER A 79 4.78 1.20 9.27
N THR A 80 3.82 1.47 8.39
CA THR A 80 2.93 0.44 7.83
C THR A 80 3.39 0.08 6.43
N VAL A 81 3.61 -1.20 6.14
CA VAL A 81 4.17 -1.64 4.85
C VAL A 81 3.20 -2.55 4.10
N VAL A 82 2.99 -2.26 2.82
CA VAL A 82 2.25 -3.11 1.88
C VAL A 82 3.22 -3.59 0.80
N VAL A 83 3.43 -4.89 0.70
CA VAL A 83 4.28 -5.51 -0.33
C VAL A 83 3.42 -6.00 -1.49
N ALA A 84 3.53 -5.36 -2.65
CA ALA A 84 2.61 -5.52 -3.78
C ALA A 84 3.32 -5.64 -5.13
N THR A 85 4.39 -6.43 -5.22
CA THR A 85 5.01 -6.77 -6.51
C THR A 85 4.26 -7.92 -7.19
N PRO A 86 4.39 -8.12 -8.52
CA PRO A 86 3.72 -9.22 -9.22
C PRO A 86 4.21 -10.65 -8.87
N ASP A 87 5.28 -10.78 -8.09
CA ASP A 87 5.87 -12.09 -7.74
C ASP A 87 5.68 -12.40 -6.25
N ASP A 88 4.92 -13.44 -5.95
CA ASP A 88 4.62 -13.83 -4.56
C ASP A 88 5.86 -14.24 -3.76
N GLY A 89 6.87 -14.83 -4.41
CA GLY A 89 8.11 -15.24 -3.75
C GLY A 89 8.94 -14.03 -3.33
N ARG A 90 9.03 -13.03 -4.22
CA ARG A 90 9.62 -11.73 -3.94
C ARG A 90 8.86 -11.00 -2.85
N ASN A 91 7.52 -11.02 -2.86
CA ASN A 91 6.71 -10.37 -1.84
C ASN A 91 7.00 -10.94 -0.46
N LEU A 92 7.06 -12.27 -0.32
CA LEU A 92 7.43 -12.91 0.93
C LEU A 92 8.86 -12.57 1.36
N LEU A 93 9.83 -12.60 0.44
CA LEU A 93 11.22 -12.27 0.73
C LEU A 93 11.36 -10.84 1.25
N VAL A 94 10.72 -9.88 0.57
CA VAL A 94 10.73 -8.46 0.94
C VAL A 94 10.03 -8.27 2.28
N ALA A 95 8.87 -8.89 2.51
CA ALA A 95 8.17 -8.82 3.78
C ALA A 95 9.03 -9.35 4.94
N GLN A 96 9.71 -10.46 4.74
CA GLN A 96 10.63 -11.02 5.73
C GLN A 96 11.81 -10.09 6.00
N LEU A 97 12.37 -9.47 4.96
CA LEU A 97 13.45 -8.50 5.07
C LEU A 97 13.01 -7.27 5.87
N VAL A 98 11.84 -6.69 5.54
CA VAL A 98 11.24 -5.56 6.24
C VAL A 98 11.11 -5.88 7.73
N ARG A 99 10.48 -7.01 8.07
CA ARG A 99 10.25 -7.40 9.46
C ARG A 99 11.54 -7.68 10.25
N THR A 100 12.55 -8.28 9.61
CA THR A 100 13.78 -8.68 10.31
C THR A 100 14.87 -7.62 10.35
N ARG A 101 14.80 -6.61 9.47
CA ARG A 101 15.81 -5.54 9.40
C ARG A 101 15.34 -4.20 9.93
N PHE A 102 14.03 -3.98 9.94
CA PHE A 102 13.42 -2.72 10.34
C PHE A 102 12.41 -2.89 11.49
N ASP A 103 12.22 -4.12 11.99
CA ASP A 103 11.32 -4.44 13.10
C ASP A 103 9.87 -3.94 12.92
N VAL A 104 9.45 -3.78 11.66
CA VAL A 104 8.08 -3.37 11.31
C VAL A 104 7.09 -4.46 11.72
N ALA A 105 6.11 -4.09 12.53
CA ALA A 105 5.04 -4.99 12.95
C ALA A 105 3.96 -5.17 11.88
N ASP A 106 3.54 -4.06 11.26
CA ASP A 106 2.42 -4.01 10.31
C ASP A 106 2.90 -4.21 8.87
N VAL A 107 3.10 -5.47 8.47
CA VAL A 107 3.51 -5.87 7.12
C VAL A 107 2.41 -6.67 6.43
N PHE A 108 1.74 -6.06 5.47
CA PHE A 108 0.71 -6.67 4.63
C PHE A 108 1.33 -7.15 3.32
N VAL A 109 1.02 -8.38 2.93
CA VAL A 109 1.66 -9.02 1.77
C VAL A 109 0.60 -9.40 0.76
N VAL A 110 0.64 -8.79 -0.42
CA VAL A 110 -0.25 -9.16 -1.51
C VAL A 110 0.18 -10.49 -2.10
N VAL A 111 -0.78 -11.41 -2.23
CA VAL A 111 -0.59 -12.74 -2.81
C VAL A 111 -1.49 -12.90 -4.03
N HIS A 112 -0.93 -13.38 -5.13
CA HIS A 112 -1.63 -13.61 -6.39
C HIS A 112 -2.04 -15.07 -6.55
N THR A 113 -1.24 -16.01 -6.03
CA THR A 113 -1.54 -17.44 -6.04
C THR A 113 -2.28 -17.84 -4.75
N PRO A 114 -3.59 -18.18 -4.77
CA PRO A 114 -4.35 -18.43 -3.54
C PRO A 114 -3.71 -19.46 -2.60
N ASP A 115 -3.17 -20.54 -3.15
CA ASP A 115 -2.51 -21.64 -2.42
C ASP A 115 -1.22 -21.20 -1.70
N ARG A 116 -0.69 -20.00 -1.98
CA ARG A 116 0.48 -19.43 -1.28
C ARG A 116 0.12 -18.57 -0.08
N SER A 117 -1.17 -18.31 0.17
CA SER A 117 -1.61 -17.47 1.29
C SER A 117 -1.19 -18.08 2.64
N ASP A 118 -1.38 -19.40 2.80
CA ASP A 118 -1.00 -20.12 4.01
C ASP A 118 0.51 -20.02 4.27
N LEU A 119 1.33 -20.10 3.23
CA LEU A 119 2.78 -19.99 3.35
C LEU A 119 3.22 -18.60 3.85
N VAL A 120 2.53 -17.54 3.43
CA VAL A 120 2.78 -16.18 3.91
C VAL A 120 2.32 -16.01 5.36
N ALA A 121 1.17 -16.57 5.71
CA ALA A 121 0.66 -16.57 7.09
C ALA A 121 1.58 -17.37 8.03
N ASP A 122 2.08 -18.53 7.60
CA ASP A 122 3.02 -19.37 8.36
C ASP A 122 4.37 -18.67 8.59
N ALA A 123 4.77 -17.78 7.67
CA ALA A 123 5.92 -16.89 7.86
C ALA A 123 5.64 -15.70 8.81
N GLY A 124 4.41 -15.61 9.34
CA GLY A 124 3.97 -14.65 10.33
C GLY A 124 3.49 -13.31 9.74
N HIS A 125 3.29 -13.21 8.43
CA HIS A 125 2.80 -11.99 7.78
C HIS A 125 1.30 -12.09 7.50
N GLU A 126 0.63 -10.95 7.29
CA GLU A 126 -0.80 -10.93 6.96
C GLU A 126 -1.00 -10.97 5.43
N PRO A 127 -1.47 -12.10 4.86
CA PRO A 127 -1.66 -12.21 3.41
C PRO A 127 -2.96 -11.52 2.95
N ILE A 128 -2.88 -10.77 1.86
CA ILE A 128 -4.04 -10.26 1.11
C ILE A 128 -4.05 -10.96 -0.25
N CYS A 129 -4.95 -11.93 -0.43
CA CYS A 129 -5.06 -12.63 -1.70
C CYS A 129 -5.83 -11.79 -2.74
N ALA A 130 -5.10 -11.11 -3.64
CA ALA A 130 -5.67 -10.27 -4.68
C ALA A 130 -6.63 -11.04 -5.60
N THR A 131 -6.29 -12.29 -5.93
CA THR A 131 -7.11 -13.16 -6.79
C THR A 131 -8.45 -13.50 -6.14
N ALA A 132 -8.46 -13.84 -4.84
CA ALA A 132 -9.70 -14.14 -4.13
C ALA A 132 -10.60 -12.89 -4.01
N VAL A 133 -10.03 -11.76 -3.59
CA VAL A 133 -10.75 -10.49 -3.46
C VAL A 133 -11.36 -10.06 -4.80
N LEU A 134 -10.59 -10.15 -5.90
CA LEU A 134 -11.10 -9.80 -7.22
C LEU A 134 -12.17 -10.79 -7.71
N ALA A 135 -11.99 -12.10 -7.48
CA ALA A 135 -12.96 -13.11 -7.86
C ALA A 135 -14.32 -12.87 -7.17
N ASP A 136 -14.31 -12.55 -5.88
CA ASP A 136 -15.52 -12.21 -5.12
C ASP A 136 -16.23 -10.99 -5.71
N GLY A 137 -15.49 -9.92 -6.02
CA GLY A 137 -16.03 -8.73 -6.67
C GLY A 137 -16.64 -9.02 -8.03
N VAL A 138 -15.94 -9.78 -8.88
CA VAL A 138 -16.44 -10.18 -10.21
C VAL A 138 -17.72 -11.02 -10.08
N VAL A 139 -17.76 -11.97 -9.16
CA VAL A 139 -18.96 -12.80 -8.93
C VAL A 139 -20.13 -11.95 -8.45
N ALA A 140 -19.90 -10.98 -7.57
CA ALA A 140 -20.92 -10.05 -7.12
C ALA A 140 -21.49 -9.21 -8.28
N ASP A 141 -20.62 -8.64 -9.11
CA ASP A 141 -20.99 -7.82 -10.27
C ASP A 141 -21.72 -8.61 -11.37
N VAL A 142 -21.30 -9.84 -11.63
CA VAL A 142 -21.98 -10.71 -12.60
C VAL A 142 -23.39 -11.07 -12.11
N ARG A 143 -23.53 -11.40 -10.82
CA ARG A 143 -24.84 -11.77 -10.23
C ARG A 143 -25.80 -10.59 -10.19
N SER A 144 -25.33 -9.37 -9.92
CA SER A 144 -26.20 -8.19 -9.87
C SER A 144 -26.81 -7.91 -11.25
N ARG A 145 -26.00 -7.93 -12.31
CA ARG A 145 -26.44 -7.65 -13.68
C ARG A 145 -27.36 -8.74 -14.27
N LEU A 146 -27.13 -10.02 -13.94
CA LEU A 146 -28.01 -11.09 -14.42
C LEU A 146 -29.41 -11.04 -13.79
N ARG A 147 -29.54 -10.58 -12.53
CA ARG A 147 -30.84 -10.41 -11.86
C ARG A 147 -31.68 -9.27 -12.46
N GLU A 148 -31.03 -8.26 -13.04
CA GLU A 148 -31.72 -7.16 -13.73
C GLU A 148 -32.35 -7.60 -15.06
N VAL A 149 -31.82 -8.64 -15.71
CA VAL A 149 -32.31 -9.14 -17.01
C VAL A 149 -33.54 -10.05 -16.86
N ASP A 150 -33.64 -10.83 -15.78
CA ASP A 150 -34.76 -11.75 -15.54
C ASP A 150 -36.07 -11.05 -15.10
N THR A 151 -36.06 -9.73 -14.91
CA THR A 151 -37.25 -8.96 -14.45
C THR A 151 -37.86 -8.06 -15.53
N ALA A 152 -37.39 -8.15 -16.79
CA ALA A 152 -37.89 -7.40 -17.95
C ALA A 152 -38.61 -8.30 -18.96
#